data_AF-A0A448PKZ2-F1
#
_entry.id   AF-A0A448PKZ2-F1
#
_cell.length_a   1.000
_cell.length_b   1.000
_cell.length_c   1.000
_cell.angle_alpha   90.00
_cell.angle_beta   90.00
_cell.angle_gamma   90.00
#
_symmetry.space_group_name_H-M   'P 1'
#
loop_
_entity.id
_entity.type
_entity.pdbx_description
1 polymer ?
#
loop_
_entity_poly.entity_id
_entity_poly.type
_entity_poly.pdbx_seq_one_letter_code
_entity_poly.pdbx_strand_id
1 'polypeptide(L)'
;MDWDLMLADLESSFDAERRADLVAQSAELAEAEHASIEVVDRLRGTVGRLIHLRTRSGVPVDGLVTRVEPAYLLVDEGEGLQAIVPLAAVATMTVLAGPAPRDDRRRPTLGALLREIARRGARVRLVLGAGEVVGQLVRVGSDHVDVALDPEGGIRARRAPGAGGAGIVSVMTAAIEVLRSR
;
A
#
# COMPACT_ATOMS: atom_id res chain seq x y z
N MET A 1 -34.89 -14.47 58.74
CA MET A 1 -33.74 -14.05 57.91
C MET A 1 -33.23 -15.31 57.27
N ASP A 2 -33.36 -15.41 55.96
CA ASP A 2 -33.14 -16.66 55.23
C ASP A 2 -31.74 -16.64 54.63
N TRP A 3 -30.82 -17.37 55.28
CA TRP A 3 -29.42 -17.43 54.90
C TRP A 3 -29.23 -18.05 53.52
N ASP A 4 -30.11 -18.96 53.11
CA ASP A 4 -30.03 -19.64 51.82
C ASP A 4 -30.33 -18.67 50.67
N LEU A 5 -31.32 -17.78 50.85
CA LEU A 5 -31.63 -16.74 49.87
C LEU A 5 -30.49 -15.73 49.71
N MET A 6 -29.80 -15.38 50.79
CA MET A 6 -28.68 -14.45 50.74
C MET A 6 -27.43 -15.08 50.10
N LEU A 7 -27.19 -16.37 50.36
CA LEU A 7 -26.12 -17.13 49.71
C LEU A 7 -26.37 -17.27 48.21
N ALA A 8 -27.61 -17.59 47.81
CA ALA A 8 -27.99 -17.70 46.40
C ALA A 8 -27.83 -16.38 45.63
N ASP A 9 -28.14 -15.24 46.24
CA ASP A 9 -27.96 -13.92 45.63
C ASP A 9 -26.47 -13.57 45.46
N LEU A 10 -25.64 -13.87 46.46
CA LEU A 10 -24.18 -13.71 46.38
C LEU A 10 -23.57 -14.61 45.30
N GLU A 11 -23.93 -15.89 45.25
CA GLU A 11 -23.47 -16.84 44.23
C GLU A 11 -23.85 -16.35 42.82
N SER A 12 -25.10 -15.90 42.64
CA SER A 12 -25.57 -15.30 41.39
C SER A 12 -24.77 -14.05 40.99
N SER A 13 -24.44 -13.18 41.96
CA SER A 13 -23.63 -11.98 41.72
C SER A 13 -22.19 -12.31 41.31
N PHE A 14 -21.55 -13.29 41.96
CA PHE A 14 -20.21 -13.76 41.59
C PHE A 14 -20.19 -14.43 40.22
N ASP A 15 -21.21 -15.24 39.89
CA ASP A 15 -21.34 -15.85 38.56
C ASP A 15 -21.55 -14.81 37.45
N ALA A 16 -22.26 -13.72 37.77
CA ALA A 16 -22.44 -12.60 36.85
C ALA A 16 -21.13 -11.83 36.64
N GLU A 17 -20.39 -11.54 37.70
CA GLU A 17 -19.08 -10.89 37.66
C GLU A 17 -18.07 -11.74 36.88
N ARG A 18 -17.97 -13.04 37.17
CA ARG A 18 -17.09 -13.97 36.46
C ARG A 18 -17.40 -14.07 34.97
N ARG A 19 -18.69 -14.06 34.59
CA ARG A 19 -19.09 -14.02 33.17
C ARG A 19 -18.71 -12.70 32.52
N ALA A 20 -18.89 -11.57 33.21
CA ALA A 20 -18.49 -10.26 32.70
C ALA A 20 -16.98 -10.18 32.47
N ASP A 21 -16.18 -10.69 33.41
CA ASP A 21 -14.72 -10.76 33.30
C ASP A 21 -14.27 -11.61 32.10
N LEU A 22 -14.88 -12.78 31.90
CA LEU A 22 -14.58 -13.65 30.76
C LEU A 22 -14.90 -12.97 29.42
N VAL A 23 -16.01 -12.23 29.34
CA VAL A 23 -16.38 -11.47 28.14
C VAL A 23 -15.39 -10.33 27.89
N ALA A 24 -15.00 -9.59 28.93
CA ALA A 24 -14.03 -8.50 28.82
C ALA A 24 -12.66 -9.01 28.34
N GLN A 25 -12.15 -10.09 28.95
CA GLN A 25 -10.88 -10.70 28.54
C GLN A 25 -10.91 -11.22 27.10
N SER A 26 -12.02 -11.82 26.67
CA SER A 26 -12.21 -12.26 25.29
C SER A 26 -12.18 -11.08 24.30
N ALA A 27 -12.85 -9.98 24.64
CA ALA A 27 -12.85 -8.77 23.80
C ALA A 27 -11.45 -8.15 23.70
N GLU A 28 -10.72 -8.05 24.81
CA GLU A 28 -9.34 -7.56 24.84
C GLU A 28 -8.40 -8.44 24.02
N LEU A 29 -8.53 -9.77 24.12
CA LEU A 29 -7.74 -10.71 23.32
C LEU A 29 -8.05 -10.55 21.82
N ALA A 30 -9.33 -10.47 21.45
CA ALA A 30 -9.73 -10.28 20.06
C ALA A 30 -9.24 -8.93 19.49
N GLU A 31 -9.24 -7.87 20.29
CA GLU A 31 -8.69 -6.56 19.92
C GLU A 31 -7.15 -6.64 19.73
N ALA A 32 -6.45 -7.30 20.65
CA ALA A 32 -5.00 -7.51 20.55
C ALA A 32 -4.62 -8.36 19.32
N GLU A 33 -5.37 -9.43 19.06
CA GLU A 33 -5.21 -10.24 17.84
C GLU A 33 -5.43 -9.39 16.59
N HIS A 34 -6.46 -8.55 16.56
CA HIS A 34 -6.71 -7.65 15.43
C HIS A 34 -5.60 -6.62 15.22
N ALA A 35 -5.09 -6.03 16.30
CA ALA A 35 -4.00 -5.06 16.27
C ALA A 35 -2.69 -5.65 15.72
N SER A 36 -2.50 -6.97 15.81
CA SER A 36 -1.33 -7.67 15.27
C SER A 36 -1.38 -7.89 13.75
N ILE A 37 -2.55 -7.72 13.11
CA ILE A 37 -2.73 -7.98 11.69
C ILE A 37 -2.17 -6.81 10.87
N GLU A 38 -1.10 -7.07 10.12
CA GLU A 38 -0.57 -6.07 9.20
C GLU A 38 -1.47 -5.88 7.98
N VAL A 39 -1.57 -4.64 7.50
CA VAL A 39 -2.31 -4.33 6.26
C VAL A 39 -1.80 -5.13 5.06
N VAL A 40 -0.50 -5.44 5.02
CA VAL A 40 0.12 -6.26 3.98
C VAL A 40 -0.47 -7.67 3.95
N ASP A 41 -0.78 -8.25 5.11
CA ASP A 41 -1.38 -9.59 5.19
C ASP A 41 -2.81 -9.58 4.63
N ARG A 42 -3.59 -8.53 4.92
CA ARG A 42 -4.92 -8.35 4.33
C ARG A 42 -4.87 -8.13 2.82
N LEU A 43 -3.87 -7.40 2.35
CA LEU A 43 -3.65 -7.16 0.92
C LEU A 43 -3.29 -8.44 0.18
N ARG A 44 -2.47 -9.31 0.77
CA ARG A 44 -2.17 -10.62 0.20
C ARG A 44 -3.42 -11.44 -0.07
N GLY A 45 -4.41 -11.41 0.83
CA GLY A 45 -5.71 -12.06 0.61
C GLY A 45 -6.56 -11.44 -0.51
N THR A 46 -6.18 -10.24 -0.98
CA THR A 46 -6.88 -9.47 -2.02
C THR A 46 -6.26 -9.70 -3.41
N VAL A 47 -5.14 -10.44 -3.51
CA VAL A 47 -4.55 -10.82 -4.81
C VAL A 47 -5.60 -11.56 -5.67
N GLY A 48 -5.74 -11.15 -6.92
CA GLY A 48 -6.76 -11.66 -7.84
C GLY A 48 -8.14 -11.02 -7.68
N ARG A 49 -8.27 -9.95 -6.89
CA ARG A 49 -9.51 -9.19 -6.71
C ARG A 49 -9.33 -7.71 -7.08
N LEU A 50 -10.44 -7.05 -7.35
CA LEU A 50 -10.47 -5.61 -7.57
C LEU A 50 -10.19 -4.87 -6.25
N ILE A 51 -9.46 -3.77 -6.36
CA ILE A 51 -9.16 -2.86 -5.26
C ILE A 51 -9.39 -1.42 -5.70
N HIS A 52 -9.80 -0.59 -4.75
CA HIS A 52 -9.86 0.86 -4.93
C HIS A 52 -8.96 1.55 -3.92
N LEU A 53 -7.99 2.31 -4.41
CA LEU A 53 -6.96 2.92 -3.61
C LEU A 53 -6.93 4.43 -3.86
N ARG A 54 -6.62 5.19 -2.81
CA ARG A 54 -6.17 6.57 -2.97
C ARG A 54 -4.80 6.74 -2.37
N THR A 55 -3.96 7.43 -3.11
CA THR A 55 -2.65 7.88 -2.63
C THR A 55 -2.78 9.08 -1.69
N ARG A 56 -1.67 9.48 -1.04
CA ARG A 56 -1.63 10.66 -0.15
C ARG A 56 -2.02 11.96 -0.84
N SER A 57 -1.71 12.12 -2.13
CA SER A 57 -2.18 13.28 -2.92
C SER A 57 -3.61 13.13 -3.47
N GLY A 58 -4.28 12.02 -3.16
CA GLY A 58 -5.65 11.74 -3.60
C GLY A 58 -5.77 11.10 -4.98
N VAL A 59 -4.66 10.78 -5.63
CA VAL A 59 -4.64 10.10 -6.93
C VAL A 59 -5.27 8.70 -6.79
N PRO A 60 -6.30 8.37 -7.58
CA PRO A 60 -6.93 7.05 -7.54
C PRO A 60 -6.07 6.01 -8.28
N VAL A 61 -6.08 4.79 -7.75
CA VAL A 61 -5.58 3.58 -8.41
C VAL A 61 -6.63 2.49 -8.21
N ASP A 62 -7.29 2.14 -9.31
CA ASP A 62 -8.40 1.19 -9.33
C ASP A 62 -8.07 0.06 -10.31
N GLY A 63 -8.23 -1.19 -9.88
CA GLY A 63 -7.91 -2.32 -10.75
C GLY A 63 -7.73 -3.64 -10.03
N LEU A 64 -7.21 -4.63 -10.72
CA LEU A 64 -6.98 -5.98 -10.21
C LEU A 64 -5.62 -6.05 -9.49
N VAL A 65 -5.60 -6.47 -8.21
CA VAL A 65 -4.34 -6.70 -7.50
C VAL A 65 -3.67 -7.94 -8.08
N THR A 66 -2.55 -7.75 -8.78
CA THR A 66 -1.79 -8.86 -9.38
C THR A 66 -0.69 -9.36 -8.46
N ARG A 67 -0.15 -8.49 -7.60
CA ARG A 67 0.90 -8.84 -6.63
C ARG A 67 0.97 -7.87 -5.47
N VAL A 68 1.33 -8.40 -4.30
CA VAL A 68 1.54 -7.66 -3.06
C VAL A 68 2.91 -7.98 -2.53
N GLU A 69 3.71 -6.95 -2.27
CA GLU A 69 5.02 -7.02 -1.67
C GLU A 69 5.09 -6.13 -0.42
N PRO A 70 6.00 -6.38 0.53
CA PRO A 70 6.06 -5.61 1.78
C PRO A 70 6.22 -4.09 1.61
N ALA A 71 6.76 -3.66 0.47
CA ALA A 71 6.98 -2.23 0.18
C ALA A 71 6.03 -1.66 -0.89
N TYR A 72 5.34 -2.50 -1.68
CA TYR A 72 4.59 -2.03 -2.85
C TYR A 72 3.53 -3.02 -3.35
N LEU A 73 2.59 -2.52 -4.14
CA LEU A 73 1.55 -3.27 -4.83
C LEU A 73 1.74 -3.20 -6.33
N LEU A 74 1.34 -4.26 -7.05
CA LEU A 74 1.08 -4.21 -8.47
C LEU A 74 -0.43 -4.31 -8.69
N VAL A 75 -0.96 -3.36 -9.42
CA VAL A 75 -2.35 -3.28 -9.82
C VAL A 75 -2.39 -3.25 -11.35
N ASP A 76 -3.21 -4.11 -11.94
CA ASP A 76 -3.59 -4.03 -13.35
C ASP A 76 -4.81 -3.12 -13.45
N GLU A 77 -4.60 -1.91 -13.99
CA GLU A 77 -5.65 -0.89 -14.20
C GLU A 77 -6.45 -1.17 -15.50
N GLY A 78 -6.15 -2.26 -16.22
CA GLY A 78 -6.79 -2.63 -17.48
C GLY A 78 -6.11 -2.04 -18.71
N GLU A 79 -6.49 -2.50 -19.91
CA GLU A 79 -5.94 -2.03 -21.20
C GLU A 79 -4.40 -2.11 -21.30
N GLY A 80 -3.79 -3.07 -20.58
CA GLY A 80 -2.33 -3.21 -20.50
C GLY A 80 -1.64 -2.21 -19.56
N LEU A 81 -2.39 -1.33 -18.89
CA LEU A 81 -1.83 -0.37 -17.94
C LEU A 81 -1.58 -1.04 -16.58
N GLN A 82 -0.32 -1.10 -16.20
CA GLN A 82 0.11 -1.58 -14.88
C GLN A 82 0.52 -0.41 -13.99
N ALA A 83 0.05 -0.42 -12.76
CA ALA A 83 0.42 0.51 -11.71
C ALA A 83 1.22 -0.20 -10.61
N ILE A 84 2.39 0.35 -10.30
CA ILE A 84 3.18 0.02 -9.11
C ILE A 84 2.94 1.11 -8.08
N VAL A 85 2.43 0.74 -6.91
CA VAL A 85 2.06 1.68 -5.84
C VAL A 85 2.87 1.36 -4.59
N PRO A 86 3.81 2.24 -4.17
CA PRO A 86 4.48 2.09 -2.89
C PRO A 86 3.47 2.14 -1.74
N LEU A 87 3.53 1.19 -0.80
CA LEU A 87 2.57 1.12 0.30
C LEU A 87 2.62 2.36 1.19
N ALA A 88 3.80 2.97 1.37
CA ALA A 88 3.97 4.21 2.11
C ALA A 88 3.28 5.44 1.47
N ALA A 89 2.85 5.33 0.20
CA ALA A 89 2.13 6.38 -0.50
C ALA A 89 0.61 6.17 -0.52
N VAL A 90 0.11 5.04 0.01
CA VAL A 90 -1.32 4.75 0.09
C VAL A 90 -1.93 5.46 1.31
N ALA A 91 -3.00 6.22 1.09
CA ALA A 91 -3.74 6.89 2.16
C ALA A 91 -5.00 6.13 2.56
N THR A 92 -5.76 5.62 1.58
CA THR A 92 -6.96 4.83 1.83
C THR A 92 -7.07 3.68 0.84
N MET A 93 -7.74 2.61 1.28
CA MET A 93 -8.02 1.41 0.50
C MET A 93 -9.43 0.98 0.83
N THR A 94 -10.21 0.56 -0.16
CA THR A 94 -11.48 -0.13 0.09
C THR A 94 -11.39 -1.56 -0.38
N VAL A 95 -12.21 -2.43 0.22
CA VAL A 95 -12.29 -3.86 -0.10
C VAL A 95 -10.98 -4.60 0.19
N LEU A 96 -10.72 -4.86 1.46
CA LEU A 96 -9.63 -5.75 1.88
C LEU A 96 -10.20 -7.10 2.30
N ALA A 97 -9.63 -8.17 1.77
CA ALA A 97 -9.89 -9.52 2.24
C ALA A 97 -9.37 -9.73 3.69
N GLY A 98 -9.64 -10.91 4.24
CA GLY A 98 -8.98 -11.38 5.46
C GLY A 98 -7.47 -11.56 5.25
N PRO A 99 -6.69 -11.61 6.34
CA PRO A 99 -5.24 -11.82 6.24
C PRO A 99 -4.93 -13.16 5.57
N ALA A 100 -3.94 -13.17 4.68
CA ALA A 100 -3.42 -14.39 4.07
C ALA A 100 -2.01 -14.69 4.60
N PRO A 101 -1.62 -15.98 4.70
CA PRO A 101 -0.29 -16.37 5.17
C PRO A 101 0.84 -15.73 4.35
N ARG A 102 1.96 -15.49 5.03
CA ARG A 102 3.19 -15.03 4.38
C ARG A 102 3.80 -16.19 3.59
N ASP A 103 4.32 -15.87 2.41
CA ASP A 103 5.11 -16.80 1.61
C ASP A 103 6.59 -16.47 1.85
N ASP A 104 7.36 -17.45 2.34
CA ASP A 104 8.77 -17.31 2.71
C ASP A 104 9.72 -17.15 1.51
N ARG A 105 9.19 -17.16 0.28
CA ARG A 105 9.99 -16.92 -0.93
C ARG A 105 10.58 -15.52 -0.95
N ARG A 106 11.83 -15.42 -1.41
CA ARG A 106 12.51 -14.14 -1.64
C ARG A 106 11.86 -13.39 -2.80
N ARG A 107 11.38 -12.18 -2.52
CA ARG A 107 10.64 -11.35 -3.48
C ARG A 107 11.43 -10.09 -3.86
N PRO A 108 11.25 -9.57 -5.08
CA PRO A 108 11.99 -8.41 -5.54
C PRO A 108 11.63 -7.18 -4.70
N THR A 109 12.63 -6.40 -4.31
CA THR A 109 12.41 -5.09 -3.68
C THR A 109 11.95 -4.07 -4.71
N LEU A 110 11.36 -2.96 -4.26
CA LEU A 110 10.98 -1.85 -5.15
C LEU A 110 12.18 -1.36 -5.98
N GLY A 111 13.35 -1.22 -5.37
CA GLY A 111 14.57 -0.84 -6.09
C GLY A 111 15.02 -1.88 -7.13
N ALA A 112 14.85 -3.18 -6.86
CA ALA A 112 15.15 -4.23 -7.84
C ALA A 112 14.19 -4.16 -9.04
N LEU A 113 12.90 -3.91 -8.79
CA LEU A 113 11.88 -3.73 -9.81
C LEU A 113 12.16 -2.48 -10.67
N LEU A 114 12.44 -1.34 -10.05
CA LEU A 114 12.79 -0.11 -10.77
C LEU A 114 14.03 -0.29 -11.64
N ARG A 115 15.06 -1.00 -11.16
CA ARG A 115 16.25 -1.33 -11.96
C ARG A 115 15.92 -2.20 -13.16
N GLU A 116 15.00 -3.15 -13.02
CA GLU A 116 14.53 -3.97 -14.13
C GLU A 116 13.76 -3.14 -15.17
N ILE A 117 12.91 -2.23 -14.74
CA ILE A 117 12.20 -1.29 -15.63
C ILE A 117 13.20 -0.41 -16.39
N ALA A 118 14.21 0.13 -15.70
CA ALA A 118 15.28 0.92 -16.33
C ALA A 118 16.06 0.10 -17.36
N ARG A 119 16.41 -1.16 -17.05
CA ARG A 119 17.07 -2.06 -18.01
C ARG A 119 16.25 -2.33 -19.26
N ARG A 120 14.93 -2.39 -19.13
CA ARG A 120 14.01 -2.59 -20.27
C ARG A 120 13.79 -1.33 -21.09
N GLY A 121 14.20 -0.16 -20.60
CA GLY A 121 13.95 1.13 -21.27
C GLY A 121 12.45 1.44 -21.40
N ALA A 122 11.62 0.88 -20.52
CA ALA A 122 10.18 1.07 -20.58
C ALA A 122 9.82 2.53 -20.25
N ARG A 123 8.85 3.07 -21.00
CA ARG A 123 8.30 4.39 -20.75
C ARG A 123 7.39 4.34 -19.52
N VAL A 124 7.67 5.19 -18.55
CA VAL A 124 6.93 5.27 -17.29
C VAL A 124 6.32 6.65 -17.08
N ARG A 125 5.21 6.67 -16.35
CA ARG A 125 4.64 7.88 -15.75
C ARG A 125 4.76 7.74 -14.24
N LEU A 126 5.62 8.57 -13.64
CA LEU A 126 5.74 8.71 -12.19
C LEU A 126 4.79 9.79 -11.72
N VAL A 127 3.84 9.43 -10.88
CA VAL A 127 2.93 10.34 -10.21
C VAL A 127 3.50 10.66 -8.84
N LEU A 128 3.63 11.94 -8.54
CA LEU A 128 4.14 12.53 -7.31
C LEU A 128 3.07 13.45 -6.74
N GLY A 129 3.14 13.75 -5.44
CA GLY A 129 2.21 14.73 -4.85
C GLY A 129 2.30 16.13 -5.48
N ALA A 130 3.45 16.48 -6.08
CA ALA A 130 3.68 17.76 -6.75
C ALA A 130 3.33 17.77 -8.26
N GLY A 131 2.95 16.63 -8.85
CA GLY A 131 2.68 16.49 -10.28
C GLY A 131 3.16 15.17 -10.87
N GLU A 132 3.32 15.12 -12.19
CA GLU A 132 3.77 13.91 -12.90
C GLU A 132 5.06 14.13 -13.68
N VAL A 133 5.87 13.07 -13.75
CA VAL A 133 7.10 12.98 -14.55
C VAL A 133 6.94 11.81 -15.51
N VAL A 134 7.00 12.09 -16.82
CA VAL A 134 6.84 11.08 -17.88
C VAL A 134 8.14 10.97 -18.65
N GLY A 135 8.61 9.73 -18.84
CA GLY A 135 9.85 9.47 -19.57
C GLY A 135 10.36 8.06 -19.36
N GLN A 136 11.67 7.86 -19.54
CA GLN A 136 12.32 6.57 -19.35
C GLN A 136 13.26 6.61 -18.14
N LEU A 137 13.25 5.56 -17.34
CA LEU A 137 14.21 5.41 -16.23
C LEU A 137 15.60 5.13 -16.81
N VAL A 138 16.57 6.00 -16.53
CA VAL A 138 17.96 5.86 -16.99
C VAL A 138 18.83 5.25 -15.91
N ARG A 139 18.63 5.65 -14.66
CA ARG A 139 19.41 5.21 -13.50
C ARG A 139 18.51 5.06 -12.28
N VAL A 140 18.85 4.10 -11.42
CA VAL A 140 18.16 3.88 -10.15
C VAL A 140 19.20 3.82 -9.04
N GLY A 141 19.22 4.85 -8.20
CA GLY A 141 20.05 4.95 -7.01
C GLY A 141 19.49 4.12 -5.85
N SER A 142 19.92 4.48 -4.64
CA SER A 142 19.39 3.92 -3.38
C SER A 142 17.99 4.44 -3.06
N ASP A 143 17.76 5.72 -3.32
CA ASP A 143 16.63 6.52 -2.85
C ASP A 143 16.08 7.47 -3.94
N HIS A 144 16.60 7.37 -5.16
CA HIS A 144 16.20 8.20 -6.29
C HIS A 144 16.24 7.43 -7.61
N VAL A 145 15.54 7.94 -8.61
CA VAL A 145 15.58 7.49 -10.00
C VAL A 145 15.82 8.68 -10.93
N ASP A 146 16.68 8.51 -11.92
CA ASP A 146 16.90 9.51 -12.96
C ASP A 146 16.01 9.18 -14.16
N VAL A 147 15.21 10.16 -14.58
CA VAL A 147 14.25 10.03 -15.68
C VAL A 147 14.67 10.92 -16.83
N ALA A 148 14.88 10.35 -18.02
CA ALA A 148 14.98 11.12 -19.24
C ALA A 148 13.57 11.53 -19.67
N LEU A 149 13.27 12.83 -19.66
CA LEU A 149 11.96 13.37 -19.99
C LEU A 149 11.65 13.22 -21.48
N ASP A 150 10.41 12.90 -21.79
CA ASP A 150 9.94 12.94 -23.17
C ASP A 150 9.91 14.39 -23.70
N PRO A 151 10.31 14.64 -24.96
CA PRO A 151 10.27 15.98 -25.57
C PRO A 151 8.87 16.62 -25.54
N GLU A 152 7.83 15.79 -25.59
CA GLU A 152 6.41 16.20 -25.61
C GLU A 152 5.73 16.04 -24.23
N GLY A 153 6.33 15.27 -23.31
CA GLY A 153 5.76 14.89 -22.02
C GLY A 153 6.19 15.77 -20.85
N GLY A 154 6.59 17.01 -21.14
CA GLY A 154 7.16 17.94 -20.16
C GLY A 154 6.36 18.02 -18.87
N ILE A 155 7.10 18.13 -17.76
CA ILE A 155 6.58 18.33 -16.41
C ILE A 155 5.43 19.36 -16.43
N ARG A 156 4.20 18.94 -16.07
CA ARG A 156 3.07 19.88 -15.86
C ARG A 156 3.22 20.72 -14.59
N ALA A 157 4.31 20.57 -13.84
CA ALA A 157 4.77 21.59 -12.91
C ALA A 157 5.52 22.69 -13.69
N ARG A 158 4.95 23.90 -13.66
CA ARG A 158 5.56 25.20 -14.02
C ARG A 158 7.04 25.09 -14.42
N ARG A 159 7.32 25.04 -15.74
CA ARG A 159 8.69 24.96 -16.31
C ARG A 159 9.66 25.83 -15.51
N ALA A 160 10.70 25.22 -14.93
CA ALA A 160 11.87 25.97 -14.51
C ALA A 160 12.55 26.53 -15.79
N PRO A 161 12.86 27.83 -15.85
CA PRO A 161 13.48 28.43 -17.03
C PRO A 161 14.92 27.93 -17.17
N GLY A 162 15.25 27.21 -18.25
CA GLY A 162 16.65 26.91 -18.60
C GLY A 162 16.95 25.63 -19.39
N ALA A 163 16.06 24.64 -19.49
CA ALA A 163 16.40 23.35 -20.11
C ALA A 163 15.97 23.26 -21.59
N GLY A 164 16.84 23.71 -22.50
CA GLY A 164 16.80 23.35 -23.92
C GLY A 164 17.62 22.08 -24.16
N GLY A 165 16.96 20.92 -24.17
CA GLY A 165 17.54 19.59 -24.34
C GLY A 165 16.69 18.53 -23.63
N ALA A 166 16.78 17.26 -24.04
CA ALA A 166 16.11 16.15 -23.36
C ALA A 166 16.54 16.11 -21.88
N GLY A 167 15.76 16.75 -21.01
CA GLY A 167 16.12 16.98 -19.63
C GLY A 167 16.12 15.68 -18.84
N ILE A 168 17.18 15.43 -18.08
CA ILE A 168 17.17 14.39 -17.06
C ILE A 168 16.70 15.03 -15.75
N VAL A 169 15.77 14.37 -15.06
CA VAL A 169 15.29 14.78 -13.74
C VAL A 169 15.41 13.63 -12.76
N SER A 170 16.01 13.91 -11.61
CA SER A 170 16.06 12.97 -10.50
C SER A 170 14.78 13.06 -9.66
N VAL A 171 14.14 11.93 -9.43
CA VAL A 171 12.92 11.80 -8.63
C VAL A 171 13.23 10.94 -7.41
N MET A 172 12.94 11.44 -6.21
CA MET A 172 13.11 10.67 -4.98
C MET A 172 12.10 9.51 -4.94
N THR A 173 12.56 8.29 -4.64
CA THR A 173 11.69 7.11 -4.58
C THR A 173 10.57 7.26 -3.56
N ALA A 174 10.84 7.95 -2.45
CA ALA A 174 9.86 8.27 -1.41
C ALA A 174 8.78 9.28 -1.85
N ALA A 175 9.02 10.02 -2.94
CA ALA A 175 8.05 10.95 -3.53
C ALA A 175 7.14 10.28 -4.56
N ILE A 176 7.48 9.07 -5.02
CA ILE A 176 6.68 8.31 -5.98
C ILE A 176 5.44 7.80 -5.28
N GLU A 177 4.27 8.25 -5.74
CA GLU A 177 2.99 7.76 -5.27
C GLU A 177 2.43 6.66 -6.17
N VAL A 178 2.64 6.76 -7.48
CA VAL A 178 2.28 5.72 -8.45
C VAL A 178 3.31 5.71 -9.58
N LEU A 179 3.76 4.54 -9.99
CA LEU A 179 4.47 4.34 -11.27
C LEU A 179 3.54 3.59 -12.22
N ARG A 180 3.19 4.21 -13.34
CA ARG A 180 2.38 3.58 -14.39
C ARG A 180 3.24 3.23 -15.61
N SER A 181 3.08 2.02 -16.13
CA SER A 181 3.67 1.56 -17.40
C SER A 181 2.61 0.83 -18.21
N ARG A 182 2.73 0.91 -19.54
CA ARG A 182 2.07 -0.04 -20.45
C ARG A 182 3.03 -1.16 -20.83
#